data_AF-A0A817FR85-F1
#
_entry.id   AF-A0A817FR85-F1
#
_cell.length_a   1.000
_cell.length_b   1.000
_cell.length_c   1.000
_cell.angle_alpha   90.00
_cell.angle_beta   90.00
_cell.angle_gamma   90.00
#
_symmetry.space_group_name_H-M   'P 1'
#
loop_
_entity.id
_entity.type
_entity.pdbx_description
1 polymer ?
#
loop_
_entity_poly.entity_id
_entity_poly.type
_entity_poly.pdbx_seq_one_letter_code
_entity_poly.pdbx_strand_id
1 'polypeptide(L)'
;MDVLSEADSQDEQSSRFDDSSDSSQETGSSSNNDDNENTSEWNYHIPKRNLKFFSDNLNVSHQNDSQFRPLDAFKLLFTEELFELVWKQTNIYGEQKHGGNWVPINMTEIKSWIGLNILMGYHK
;
A
#
# COMPACT_ATOMS: atom_id res chain seq x y z
N MET A 1 61.07 35.53 -24.38
CA MET A 1 61.51 35.15 -23.03
C MET A 1 60.66 33.97 -22.62
N ASP A 2 61.25 32.79 -22.74
CA ASP A 2 60.77 31.54 -22.18
C ASP A 2 60.99 31.51 -20.67
N VAL A 3 60.01 30.97 -19.93
CA VAL A 3 60.16 30.11 -18.74
C VAL A 3 58.88 29.23 -18.75
N LEU A 4 58.88 28.06 -19.41
CA LEU A 4 59.09 26.70 -18.86
C LEU A 4 58.39 26.49 -17.51
N SER A 5 57.24 25.80 -17.52
CA SER A 5 57.06 24.37 -17.13
C SER A 5 56.82 24.25 -15.62
N GLU A 6 56.10 23.30 -15.04
CA GLU A 6 55.80 21.91 -15.35
C GLU A 6 54.51 21.52 -14.60
N ALA A 7 53.90 20.42 -15.02
CA ALA A 7 52.81 19.73 -14.35
C ALA A 7 53.11 19.36 -12.89
N ASP A 8 52.09 19.14 -12.06
CA ASP A 8 51.63 17.78 -11.71
C ASP A 8 50.58 17.83 -10.58
N SER A 9 49.58 16.95 -10.72
CA SER A 9 48.81 16.19 -9.72
C SER A 9 48.69 16.66 -8.26
N GLN A 10 47.45 16.59 -7.74
CA GLN A 10 47.00 16.17 -6.38
C GLN A 10 45.63 16.84 -6.10
N ASP A 11 44.56 16.22 -5.62
CA ASP A 11 44.27 14.85 -5.24
C ASP A 11 42.75 14.67 -5.25
N GLU A 12 42.33 13.45 -5.59
CA GLU A 12 41.03 12.87 -5.28
C GLU A 12 40.64 13.10 -3.81
N GLN A 13 39.55 13.84 -3.56
CA GLN A 13 38.78 13.63 -2.33
C GLN A 13 37.38 13.16 -2.69
N SER A 14 37.33 11.85 -2.96
CA SER A 14 36.23 10.95 -2.61
C SER A 14 35.48 11.48 -1.39
N SER A 15 34.30 12.07 -1.61
CA SER A 15 33.35 12.33 -0.54
C SER A 15 32.83 10.97 -0.09
N ARG A 16 33.47 10.44 0.95
CA ARG A 16 33.11 9.21 1.64
C ARG A 16 31.60 9.23 1.94
N PHE A 17 30.89 8.29 1.33
CA PHE A 17 29.56 7.91 1.79
C PHE A 17 29.72 7.37 3.21
N ASP A 18 29.29 8.14 4.20
CA ASP A 18 29.15 7.70 5.58
C ASP A 18 27.87 6.86 5.68
N ASP A 19 27.99 5.59 5.32
CA ASP A 19 26.99 4.55 5.61
C ASP A 19 27.09 4.23 7.10
N SER A 20 26.43 5.05 7.91
CA SER A 20 26.28 4.79 9.34
C SER A 20 25.29 3.64 9.53
N SER A 21 25.77 2.42 9.33
CA SER A 21 25.10 1.20 9.79
C SER A 21 25.06 1.21 11.33
N ASP A 22 23.91 1.54 11.89
CA ASP A 22 23.63 1.36 13.32
C ASP A 22 23.53 -0.14 13.62
N SER A 23 24.68 -0.75 13.92
CA SER A 23 24.75 -2.10 14.47
C SER A 23 24.49 -2.04 15.97
N SER A 24 23.22 -1.94 16.34
CA SER A 24 22.81 -2.19 17.72
C SER A 24 23.02 -3.68 18.03
N GLN A 25 24.13 -3.97 18.71
CA GLN A 25 24.45 -5.29 19.26
C GLN A 25 23.42 -5.63 20.35
N GLU A 26 22.43 -6.45 20.01
CA GLU A 26 21.57 -7.05 21.02
C GLU A 26 22.40 -8.02 21.87
N THR A 27 22.54 -7.67 23.15
CA THR A 27 23.14 -8.51 24.17
C THR A 27 22.30 -9.78 24.32
N GLY A 28 22.85 -10.92 23.88
CA GLY A 28 22.21 -12.23 24.00
C GLY A 28 21.96 -12.59 25.46
N SER A 29 20.72 -12.40 25.90
CA SER A 29 20.19 -13.04 27.08
C SER A 29 19.72 -14.43 26.66
N SER A 30 20.41 -15.48 27.13
CA SER A 30 19.95 -16.87 27.02
C SER A 30 18.66 -17.04 27.81
N SER A 31 17.54 -16.72 27.16
CA SER A 31 16.22 -17.15 27.59
C SER A 31 16.02 -18.57 27.07
N ASN A 32 15.75 -19.49 27.98
CA ASN A 32 15.51 -20.89 27.66
C ASN A 32 14.36 -21.00 26.67
N ASN A 33 14.66 -21.45 25.46
CA ASN A 33 13.67 -21.89 24.49
C ASN A 33 13.00 -23.16 25.02
N ASP A 34 11.88 -22.98 25.72
CA ASP A 34 10.84 -24.01 25.76
C ASP A 34 10.02 -23.82 24.48
N ASP A 35 10.64 -24.22 23.35
CA ASP A 35 10.02 -24.28 22.04
C ASP A 35 8.99 -25.43 22.06
N ASN A 36 7.88 -25.20 22.75
CA ASN A 36 6.65 -25.91 22.45
C ASN A 36 6.14 -25.34 21.14
N GLU A 37 6.77 -25.76 20.04
CA GLU A 37 6.27 -25.61 18.69
C GLU A 37 4.91 -26.28 18.64
N ASN A 38 3.87 -25.56 19.01
CA ASN A 38 2.52 -25.87 18.60
C ASN A 38 2.46 -25.52 17.11
N THR A 39 3.05 -26.40 16.30
CA THR A 39 2.93 -26.43 14.85
C THR A 39 1.45 -26.55 14.57
N SER A 40 0.79 -25.40 14.47
CA SER A 40 -0.56 -25.31 13.92
C SER A 40 -0.40 -25.59 12.44
N GLU A 41 -0.14 -26.86 12.13
CA GLU A 41 -0.13 -27.38 10.78
C GLU A 41 -1.49 -27.05 10.19
N TRP A 42 -1.47 -26.46 8.99
CA TRP A 42 -2.69 -26.26 8.21
C TRP A 42 -3.36 -27.61 8.03
N ASN A 43 -4.35 -27.89 8.86
CA ASN A 43 -5.08 -29.14 8.78
C ASN A 43 -6.08 -29.02 7.62
N TYR A 44 -5.87 -29.80 6.57
CA TYR A 44 -6.75 -29.89 5.40
C TYR A 44 -8.13 -30.48 5.73
N HIS A 45 -8.45 -30.74 7.00
CA HIS A 45 -9.79 -31.06 7.43
C HIS A 45 -10.71 -29.84 7.26
N ILE A 46 -11.23 -29.68 6.05
CA ILE A 46 -12.32 -28.76 5.76
C ILE A 46 -13.60 -29.47 6.24
N PRO A 47 -14.21 -29.05 7.36
CA PRO A 47 -15.46 -29.66 7.79
C PRO A 47 -16.50 -29.50 6.68
N LYS A 48 -17.25 -30.56 6.40
CA LYS A 48 -18.36 -30.54 5.44
C LYS A 48 -19.41 -29.57 5.95
N ARG A 49 -19.30 -28.30 5.55
CA ARG A 49 -20.31 -27.29 5.81
C ARG A 49 -21.45 -27.54 4.84
N ASN A 50 -22.65 -27.76 5.36
CA ASN A 50 -23.89 -27.66 4.58
C ASN A 50 -24.10 -26.18 4.24
N LEU A 51 -23.32 -25.69 3.28
CA LEU A 51 -23.56 -24.42 2.65
C LEU A 51 -24.90 -24.55 1.94
N LYS A 52 -25.86 -23.70 2.31
CA LYS A 52 -27.05 -23.56 1.48
C LYS A 52 -26.56 -23.21 0.09
N PHE A 53 -26.95 -24.03 -0.88
CA PHE A 53 -26.76 -23.70 -2.27
C PHE A 53 -27.39 -22.32 -2.50
N PHE A 54 -26.76 -21.45 -3.27
CA PHE A 54 -27.34 -20.18 -3.67
C PHE A 54 -28.50 -20.47 -4.64
N SER A 55 -29.60 -21.00 -4.10
CA SER A 55 -30.83 -21.36 -4.79
C SER A 55 -31.85 -20.23 -4.75
N ASP A 56 -31.62 -19.24 -3.89
CA ASP A 56 -32.44 -18.05 -3.87
C ASP A 56 -32.11 -17.27 -5.13
N ASN A 57 -33.16 -16.88 -5.85
CA ASN A 57 -33.05 -16.02 -7.02
C ASN A 57 -32.52 -14.66 -6.51
N LEU A 58 -31.19 -14.54 -6.40
CA LEU A 58 -30.45 -13.32 -6.07
C LEU A 58 -30.51 -12.39 -7.28
N ASN A 59 -31.74 -12.09 -7.70
CA ASN A 59 -31.98 -11.04 -8.66
C ASN A 59 -31.73 -9.76 -7.88
N VAL A 60 -30.75 -9.00 -8.34
CA VAL A 60 -30.60 -7.62 -7.91
C VAL A 60 -31.97 -6.98 -8.06
N SER A 61 -32.58 -6.53 -6.96
CA SER A 61 -33.90 -5.89 -6.95
C SER A 61 -33.82 -4.48 -7.55
N HIS A 62 -33.07 -4.32 -8.64
CA HIS A 62 -33.23 -3.17 -9.51
C HIS A 62 -34.30 -3.57 -10.52
N GLN A 63 -35.49 -3.00 -10.30
CA GLN A 63 -36.46 -2.80 -11.36
C GLN A 63 -35.68 -2.24 -12.56
N ASN A 64 -35.94 -2.78 -13.75
CA ASN A 64 -35.28 -2.42 -15.01
C ASN A 64 -35.57 -0.95 -15.39
N ASP A 65 -35.08 -0.01 -14.59
CA ASP A 65 -35.05 1.39 -14.92
C ASP A 65 -33.95 1.53 -15.97
N SER A 66 -34.34 1.85 -17.20
CA SER A 66 -33.43 2.11 -18.33
C SER A 66 -32.35 3.18 -18.04
N GLN A 67 -32.39 3.81 -16.86
CA GLN A 67 -31.48 4.83 -16.38
C GLN A 67 -30.37 4.29 -15.45
N PHE A 68 -30.39 3.01 -15.05
CA PHE A 68 -29.38 2.47 -14.15
C PHE A 68 -28.03 2.33 -14.86
N ARG A 69 -27.04 3.14 -14.46
CA ARG A 69 -25.70 3.17 -15.07
C ARG A 69 -24.74 2.28 -14.27
N PRO A 70 -23.67 1.75 -14.89
CA PRO A 70 -22.64 1.00 -14.18
C PRO A 70 -22.04 1.75 -12.98
N LEU A 71 -21.96 3.09 -13.08
CA LEU A 71 -21.52 3.94 -11.98
C LEU A 71 -22.45 3.88 -10.76
N ASP A 72 -23.75 3.68 -10.97
CA ASP A 72 -24.73 3.61 -9.89
C ASP A 72 -24.57 2.30 -9.13
N ALA A 73 -24.33 1.18 -9.83
CA ALA A 73 -23.96 -0.09 -9.22
C ALA A 73 -22.66 0.03 -8.40
N PHE A 74 -21.66 0.72 -8.95
CA PHE A 74 -20.39 0.94 -8.27
C PHE A 74 -20.56 1.75 -6.97
N LYS A 75 -21.41 2.78 -6.98
CA LYS A 75 -21.71 3.60 -5.80
C LYS A 75 -22.43 2.85 -4.68
N LEU A 76 -23.08 1.72 -4.96
CA LEU A 76 -23.64 0.85 -3.93
C LEU A 76 -22.54 0.18 -3.09
N LEU A 77 -21.39 -0.10 -3.70
CA LEU A 77 -20.24 -0.70 -3.03
C LEU A 77 -19.30 0.36 -2.45
N PHE A 78 -19.14 1.47 -3.17
CA PHE A 78 -18.31 2.60 -2.77
C PHE A 78 -19.20 3.82 -2.49
N THR A 79 -19.67 3.91 -1.25
CA THR A 79 -20.49 5.03 -0.78
C THR A 79 -19.68 6.33 -0.70
N GLU A 80 -20.35 7.49 -0.73
CA GLU A 80 -19.68 8.78 -0.59
C GLU A 80 -18.96 8.90 0.77
N GLU A 81 -19.56 8.36 1.84
CA GLU A 81 -18.94 8.31 3.17
C GLU A 81 -17.61 7.53 3.17
N LEU A 82 -17.52 6.46 2.38
CA LEU A 82 -16.27 5.71 2.24
C LEU A 82 -15.21 6.56 1.54
N PHE A 83 -15.58 7.28 0.49
CA PHE A 83 -14.65 8.20 -0.20
C PHE A 83 -14.15 9.30 0.74
N GLU A 84 -15.05 9.90 1.55
CA GLU A 84 -14.69 10.89 2.57
C GLU A 84 -13.74 10.33 3.62
N LEU A 85 -14.02 9.11 4.10
CA LEU A 85 -13.17 8.45 5.08
C LEU A 85 -11.77 8.19 4.53
N VAL A 86 -11.67 7.65 3.32
CA VAL A 86 -10.38 7.40 2.65
C VAL A 86 -9.62 8.70 2.46
N TRP A 87 -10.26 9.71 1.87
CA TRP A 87 -9.66 11.03 1.66
C TRP A 87 -9.12 11.65 2.95
N LYS A 88 -9.93 11.67 4.00
CA LYS A 88 -9.54 12.23 5.30
C LYS A 88 -8.36 11.48 5.89
N GLN A 89 -8.43 10.15 5.91
CA GLN A 89 -7.38 9.33 6.50
C GLN A 89 -6.07 9.42 5.71
N THR A 90 -6.14 9.47 4.38
CA THR A 90 -4.96 9.65 3.52
C THR A 90 -4.24 10.95 3.82
N ASN A 91 -4.97 12.05 3.98
CA ASN A 91 -4.37 13.34 4.30
C ASN A 91 -3.77 13.40 5.71
N ILE A 92 -4.47 12.87 6.71
CA ILE A 92 -3.94 12.76 8.07
C ILE A 92 -2.64 11.95 8.07
N TYR A 93 -2.64 10.80 7.41
CA TYR A 93 -1.46 9.95 7.35
C TYR A 93 -0.31 10.62 6.59
N GLY A 94 -0.61 11.30 5.48
CA GLY A 94 0.38 12.04 4.70
C GLY A 94 1.07 13.12 5.53
N GLU A 95 0.30 13.91 6.28
CA GLU A 95 0.81 14.92 7.19
C GLU A 95 1.63 14.30 8.35
N GLN A 96 1.17 13.20 8.94
CA GLN A 96 1.90 12.51 10.01
C GLN A 96 3.25 11.95 9.54
N LYS A 97 3.31 11.40 8.32
CA LYS A 97 4.50 10.73 7.80
C LYS A 97 5.49 11.69 7.17
N HIS A 98 5.01 12.69 6.45
CA HIS A 98 5.84 13.59 5.66
C HIS A 98 5.92 15.01 6.25
N GLY A 99 5.21 15.27 7.35
CA GLY A 99 5.15 16.58 7.98
C GLY A 99 4.67 17.65 7.01
N GLY A 100 5.30 18.83 7.08
CA GLY A 100 4.98 19.98 6.22
C GLY A 100 5.32 19.82 4.74
N ASN A 101 5.93 18.70 4.33
CA ASN A 101 6.21 18.40 2.92
C ASN A 101 5.06 17.66 2.23
N TRP A 102 4.00 17.31 2.96
CA TRP A 102 2.81 16.69 2.37
C TRP A 102 1.96 17.70 1.62
N VAL A 103 1.56 17.36 0.39
CA VAL A 103 0.55 18.11 -0.36
C VAL A 103 -0.80 17.44 -0.12
N PRO A 104 -1.79 18.13 0.48
CA PRO A 104 -3.11 17.56 0.69
C PRO A 104 -3.77 17.12 -0.62
N ILE A 105 -4.27 15.91 -0.62
CA ILE A 105 -4.97 15.27 -1.72
C ILE A 105 -6.44 15.72 -1.71
N ASN A 106 -7.02 15.87 -2.89
CA ASN A 106 -8.44 16.19 -3.08
C ASN A 106 -9.29 14.92 -3.30
N MET A 107 -10.58 15.01 -3.00
CA MET A 107 -11.56 13.95 -3.25
C MET A 107 -11.56 13.47 -4.71
N THR A 108 -11.43 14.41 -5.66
CA THR A 108 -11.38 14.09 -7.09
C THR A 108 -10.16 13.23 -7.44
N GLU A 109 -9.03 13.44 -6.77
CA GLU A 109 -7.80 12.67 -7.00
C GLU A 109 -7.96 11.24 -6.47
N ILE A 110 -8.60 11.04 -5.31
CA ILE A 110 -8.93 9.71 -4.79
C ILE A 110 -9.86 8.96 -5.76
N LYS A 111 -10.92 9.63 -6.25
CA LYS A 111 -11.85 9.04 -7.22
C LYS A 111 -11.14 8.69 -8.53
N SER A 112 -10.23 9.55 -9.00
CA SER A 112 -9.43 9.33 -10.20
C SER A 112 -8.42 8.18 -10.02
N TRP A 113 -7.77 8.09 -8.86
CA TRP A 113 -6.83 7.02 -8.53
C TRP A 113 -7.54 5.66 -8.50
N ILE A 114 -8.75 5.57 -7.92
CA ILE A 114 -9.56 4.34 -7.98
C ILE A 114 -9.95 4.01 -9.42
N GLY A 115 -10.40 5.00 -10.20
CA GLY A 115 -10.71 4.83 -11.62
C GLY A 115 -9.51 4.31 -12.43
N LEU A 116 -8.30 4.82 -12.15
CA LEU A 116 -7.07 4.35 -12.77
C LEU A 116 -6.79 2.88 -12.41
N ASN A 117 -6.96 2.47 -11.16
CA ASN A 117 -6.79 1.07 -10.75
C ASN A 117 -7.76 0.13 -11.47
N ILE A 118 -9.01 0.55 -11.65
CA ILE A 118 -10.00 -0.23 -12.44
C ILE A 118 -9.55 -0.33 -13.90
N LEU A 119 -9.07 0.76 -14.49
CA LEU A 119 -8.58 0.77 -15.87
C LEU A 119 -7.34 -0.12 -16.06
N MET A 120 -6.40 -0.09 -15.10
CA MET A 120 -5.25 -0.99 -15.09
C MET A 120 -5.67 -2.45 -14.96
N GLY A 121 -6.70 -2.76 -14.17
CA GLY A 121 -7.25 -4.12 -14.08
C GLY A 121 -7.98 -4.57 -15.34
N TYR A 122 -8.50 -3.63 -16.13
CA TYR A 122 -9.14 -3.90 -17.42
C TYR A 122 -8.12 -4.14 -18.54
N HIS A 123 -7.05 -3.34 -18.59
CA HIS A 123 -5.95 -3.50 -19.54
C HIS A 123 -4.95 -4.56 -19.03
N LYS A 124 -5.17 -5.81 -19.43
CA LYS A 124 -4.32 -6.95 -19.06
C LYS A 124 -3.19 -7.19 -20.07
#